data_AF-A0A6L4WWZ7-F1
#
_entry.id   AF-A0A6L4WWZ7-F1
#
_cell.length_a   1.000
_cell.length_b   1.000
_cell.length_c   1.000
_cell.angle_alpha   90.00
_cell.angle_beta   90.00
_cell.angle_gamma   90.00
#
_symmetry.space_group_name_H-M   'P 1'
#
loop_
_entity.id
_entity.type
_entity.pdbx_description
1 polymer ?
#
loop_
_entity_poly.entity_id
_entity_poly.type
_entity_poly.pdbx_seq_one_letter_code
_entity_poly.pdbx_strand_id
1 'polypeptide(L)'
;MVIHNSKGYKMNKHEFKIDKNILYSIIAKQAGTLEKSFLELVTNSIDAKATRIMITLDGKNFSFKDDGLGFESEETVHKFFGTFGTPHQENDATYGKFRMGRGQIMAFSKNKWQSNTFSMNVDIKNKGTNYDFKSNEPFVQGCLISGELYDELEDYEFAGFENILSEYVKFSQIPIYYNGSLISDSISSTQWDIETEDGYIKVDNNKRDLTVYNLGVKVVDYRRWDMGFGGIIVSKKPLEVNFARNDILKKSCNVWKSLYKEINDYLTERSKESLLEFKTLDDSKRASLSAKLITGEFDYAIGRKLKLFKDVKGICHPLTKISKLDTIAIGERFDRLAEKVHDEERAFVLDMEVLENFRVNSLEELYSMLKDSCRKYKASDAIEVYSKEWGIFDKELTNLSKDKLFIDDITSFNTEINIDYEILSEDVLTIKEILMLKSIRKHEGKIRKILNSYSSLDSTIRKIHVGKSEVAEAWTDGETYIAIDRGYLVASFGTASFMKICNLLLHEYIHLGNDEKTHVHNADFFELFHAVSQHHLTRYKSRISYHDDEECYHYYSKDDRDSLSHIALAMTRTYINLLEKNGIRVPKSLQVLSSEALGVIPKNERDKDSYVVAHGIQVL
;
A
#
# COMPACT_ATOMS: atom_id res chain seq x y z
N MET A 1 -39.23 -11.44 40.17
CA MET A 1 -38.53 -11.50 41.46
C MET A 1 -38.08 -10.08 41.82
N VAL A 2 -38.73 -9.46 42.81
CA VAL A 2 -38.44 -8.08 43.24
C VAL A 2 -37.26 -8.14 44.20
N ILE A 3 -36.12 -7.57 43.81
CA ILE A 3 -34.97 -7.39 44.70
C ILE A 3 -35.06 -5.96 45.22
N HIS A 4 -35.29 -5.81 46.53
CA HIS A 4 -35.30 -4.50 47.17
C HIS A 4 -33.86 -4.02 47.39
N ASN A 5 -33.49 -2.93 46.71
CA ASN A 5 -32.28 -2.20 46.99
C ASN A 5 -32.57 -1.13 48.06
N SER A 6 -31.62 -0.88 48.97
CA SER A 6 -31.76 -0.13 50.24
C SER A 6 -32.04 1.38 50.10
N LYS A 7 -32.58 1.84 48.97
CA LYS A 7 -32.96 3.23 48.67
C LYS A 7 -34.40 3.43 48.16
N GLY A 8 -35.29 2.43 48.27
CA GLY A 8 -36.73 2.62 48.02
C GLY A 8 -37.15 2.71 46.54
N TYR A 9 -36.28 2.42 45.58
CA TYR A 9 -36.66 2.37 44.17
C TYR A 9 -37.35 1.04 43.82
N LYS A 10 -38.56 1.11 43.23
CA LYS A 10 -39.25 -0.05 42.64
C LYS A 10 -38.50 -0.51 41.39
N MET A 11 -37.79 -1.63 41.50
CA MET A 11 -37.19 -2.32 40.35
C MET A 11 -38.21 -3.24 39.70
N ASN A 12 -38.79 -2.80 38.58
CA ASN A 12 -39.63 -3.65 37.73
C ASN A 12 -38.78 -4.24 36.63
N LYS A 13 -38.74 -5.58 36.55
CA LYS A 13 -38.15 -6.29 35.41
C LYS A 13 -39.19 -6.40 34.32
N HIS A 14 -38.89 -5.87 33.14
CA HIS A 14 -39.68 -6.04 31.94
C HIS A 14 -38.83 -6.79 30.92
N GLU A 15 -39.41 -7.82 30.31
CA GLU A 15 -38.77 -8.50 29.18
C GLU A 15 -38.90 -7.64 27.92
N PHE A 16 -37.87 -7.69 27.07
CA PHE A 16 -37.94 -7.11 25.74
C PHE A 16 -39.01 -7.84 24.93
N LYS A 17 -39.82 -7.07 24.19
CA LYS A 17 -40.85 -7.61 23.29
C LYS A 17 -40.38 -7.48 21.85
N ILE A 18 -40.69 -8.51 21.06
CA ILE A 18 -40.40 -8.51 19.62
C ILE A 18 -41.62 -7.98 18.87
N ASP A 19 -41.40 -7.02 17.98
CA ASP A 19 -42.43 -6.51 17.08
C ASP A 19 -42.74 -7.53 15.97
N LYS A 20 -44.00 -7.64 15.55
CA LYS A 20 -44.43 -8.59 14.50
C LYS A 20 -43.73 -8.34 13.15
N ASN A 21 -43.32 -7.09 12.87
CA ASN A 21 -42.62 -6.73 11.65
C ASN A 21 -41.13 -7.06 11.66
N ILE A 22 -40.58 -7.55 12.79
CA ILE A 22 -39.15 -7.86 12.85
C ILE A 22 -38.79 -9.00 11.89
N LEU A 23 -39.67 -9.99 11.73
CA LEU A 23 -39.37 -11.16 10.89
C LEU A 23 -39.26 -10.75 9.42
N TYR A 24 -40.19 -9.92 8.95
CA TYR A 24 -40.10 -9.33 7.62
C TYR A 24 -38.81 -8.51 7.47
N SER A 25 -38.49 -7.67 8.47
CA SER A 25 -37.27 -6.84 8.44
C SER A 25 -35.99 -7.66 8.42
N ILE A 26 -35.95 -8.78 9.16
CA ILE A 26 -34.84 -9.73 9.16
C ILE A 26 -34.67 -10.34 7.77
N ILE A 27 -35.74 -10.86 7.18
CA ILE A 27 -35.71 -11.47 5.86
C ILE A 27 -35.27 -10.45 4.80
N ALA A 28 -35.91 -9.27 4.77
CA ALA A 28 -35.69 -8.27 3.73
C ALA A 28 -34.39 -7.48 3.88
N LYS A 29 -33.93 -7.18 5.11
CA LYS A 29 -32.77 -6.29 5.36
C LYS A 29 -31.48 -7.03 5.72
N GLN A 30 -31.53 -8.30 6.15
CA GLN A 30 -30.32 -9.10 6.34
C GLN A 30 -29.94 -9.91 5.09
N ALA A 31 -30.78 -9.94 4.06
CA ALA A 31 -30.42 -10.54 2.78
C ALA A 31 -29.19 -9.81 2.22
N GLY A 32 -28.13 -10.58 1.95
CA GLY A 32 -26.88 -10.08 1.41
C GLY A 32 -26.99 -9.84 -0.08
N THR A 33 -26.30 -10.67 -0.87
CA THR A 33 -26.41 -10.70 -2.33
C THR A 33 -27.18 -11.93 -2.77
N LEU A 34 -27.60 -11.98 -4.04
CA LEU A 34 -28.28 -13.15 -4.59
C LEU A 34 -27.39 -14.40 -4.49
N GLU A 35 -26.11 -14.32 -4.81
CA GLU A 35 -25.15 -15.43 -4.73
C GLU A 35 -25.03 -15.98 -3.32
N LYS A 36 -25.02 -15.09 -2.30
CA LYS A 36 -25.05 -15.52 -0.89
C LYS A 36 -26.35 -16.23 -0.53
N SER A 37 -27.47 -15.82 -1.12
CA SER A 37 -28.72 -16.55 -0.91
C SER A 37 -28.67 -17.97 -1.48
N PHE A 38 -28.02 -18.17 -2.64
CA PHE A 38 -27.75 -19.51 -3.18
C PHE A 38 -26.75 -20.28 -2.34
N LEU A 39 -25.71 -19.62 -1.80
CA LEU A 39 -24.77 -20.24 -0.87
C LEU A 39 -25.48 -20.78 0.39
N GLU A 40 -26.46 -20.04 0.92
CA GLU A 40 -27.29 -20.53 2.02
C GLU A 40 -28.07 -21.80 1.64
N LEU A 41 -28.63 -21.88 0.44
CA LEU A 41 -29.27 -23.09 -0.06
C LEU A 41 -28.27 -24.25 -0.17
N VAL A 42 -27.08 -24.00 -0.72
CA VAL A 42 -26.00 -25.00 -0.81
C VAL A 42 -25.66 -25.57 0.57
N THR A 43 -25.45 -24.71 1.56
CA THR A 43 -25.13 -25.18 2.92
C THR A 43 -26.25 -26.01 3.54
N ASN A 44 -27.52 -25.64 3.31
CA ASN A 44 -28.67 -26.41 3.80
C ASN A 44 -28.77 -27.78 3.13
N SER A 45 -28.49 -27.88 1.83
CA SER A 45 -28.50 -29.16 1.11
C SER A 45 -27.39 -30.09 1.59
N ILE A 46 -26.19 -29.56 1.90
CA ILE A 46 -25.11 -30.36 2.49
C ILE A 46 -25.53 -30.85 3.88
N ASP A 47 -26.11 -29.99 4.73
CA ASP A 47 -26.65 -30.40 6.03
C ASP A 47 -27.75 -31.47 5.89
N ALA A 48 -28.55 -31.41 4.81
CA ALA A 48 -29.56 -32.41 4.47
C ALA A 48 -28.98 -33.69 3.84
N LYS A 49 -27.64 -33.86 3.85
CA LYS A 49 -26.90 -35.01 3.31
C LYS A 49 -27.09 -35.22 1.81
N ALA A 50 -27.28 -34.13 1.05
CA ALA A 50 -27.26 -34.19 -0.41
C ALA A 50 -25.89 -34.67 -0.90
N THR A 51 -25.87 -35.35 -2.05
CA THR A 51 -24.66 -35.82 -2.71
C THR A 51 -24.30 -35.00 -3.94
N ARG A 52 -25.24 -34.18 -4.44
CA ARG A 52 -25.03 -33.22 -5.53
C ARG A 52 -26.09 -32.12 -5.52
N ILE A 53 -25.77 -31.00 -6.15
CA ILE A 53 -26.69 -29.86 -6.32
C ILE A 53 -26.70 -29.43 -7.79
N MET A 54 -27.89 -29.12 -8.31
CA MET A 54 -28.12 -28.58 -9.65
C MET A 54 -28.80 -27.21 -9.55
N ILE A 55 -28.18 -26.20 -10.12
CA ILE A 55 -28.64 -24.82 -10.16
C ILE A 55 -28.84 -24.42 -11.61
N THR A 56 -29.97 -23.79 -11.91
CA THR A 56 -30.20 -23.11 -13.19
C THR A 56 -30.70 -21.70 -12.95
N LEU A 57 -30.23 -20.75 -13.75
CA LEU A 57 -30.65 -19.34 -13.71
C LEU A 57 -30.60 -18.79 -15.14
N ASP A 58 -31.67 -18.13 -15.58
CA ASP A 58 -31.82 -17.56 -16.93
C ASP A 58 -31.90 -16.02 -16.95
N GLY A 59 -31.51 -15.38 -15.84
CA GLY A 59 -31.60 -13.92 -15.64
C GLY A 59 -32.84 -13.50 -14.83
N LYS A 60 -33.89 -14.32 -14.81
CA LYS A 60 -35.11 -14.03 -14.05
C LYS A 60 -35.67 -15.20 -13.27
N ASN A 61 -35.69 -16.38 -13.88
CA ASN A 61 -36.16 -17.61 -13.29
C ASN A 61 -34.97 -18.44 -12.84
N PHE A 62 -35.14 -19.11 -11.71
CA PHE A 62 -34.16 -20.07 -11.24
C PHE A 62 -34.81 -21.38 -10.79
N SER A 63 -33.99 -22.42 -10.81
CA SER A 63 -34.25 -23.69 -10.15
C SER A 63 -33.02 -24.10 -9.38
N PHE A 64 -33.22 -24.56 -8.15
CA PHE A 64 -32.21 -25.13 -7.28
C PHE A 64 -32.70 -26.51 -6.84
N LYS A 65 -31.92 -27.55 -7.10
CA LYS A 65 -32.31 -28.93 -6.81
C LYS A 65 -31.17 -29.66 -6.12
N ASP A 66 -31.48 -30.32 -5.02
CA ASP A 66 -30.60 -31.29 -4.36
C ASP A 66 -31.24 -32.68 -4.28
N ASP A 67 -30.45 -33.67 -3.87
CA ASP A 67 -30.90 -35.05 -3.66
C ASP A 67 -30.74 -35.52 -2.21
N GLY A 68 -30.80 -34.59 -1.25
CA GLY A 68 -30.74 -34.89 0.18
C GLY A 68 -31.99 -35.57 0.71
N LEU A 69 -32.13 -35.57 2.04
CA LEU A 69 -33.28 -36.19 2.74
C LEU A 69 -34.60 -35.43 2.53
N GLY A 70 -34.51 -34.11 2.33
CA GLY A 70 -35.69 -33.25 2.26
C GLY A 70 -36.42 -33.10 3.61
N PHE A 71 -37.67 -32.64 3.57
CA PHE A 71 -38.55 -32.56 4.73
C PHE A 71 -39.31 -33.88 4.90
N GLU A 72 -39.02 -34.64 5.96
CA GLU A 72 -39.54 -35.99 6.17
C GLU A 72 -41.00 -36.01 6.67
N SER A 73 -41.45 -34.93 7.32
CA SER A 73 -42.82 -34.83 7.84
C SER A 73 -43.35 -33.39 7.87
N GLU A 74 -44.66 -33.23 7.94
CA GLU A 74 -45.32 -31.93 8.13
C GLU A 74 -44.83 -31.20 9.39
N GLU A 75 -44.55 -31.94 10.47
CA GLU A 75 -43.96 -31.37 11.68
C GLU A 75 -42.57 -30.75 11.40
N THR A 76 -41.72 -31.46 10.64
CA THR A 76 -40.40 -30.91 10.25
C THR A 76 -40.54 -29.69 9.35
N VAL A 77 -41.57 -29.61 8.49
CA VAL A 77 -41.85 -28.42 7.69
C VAL A 77 -42.19 -27.24 8.62
N HIS A 78 -43.15 -27.39 9.53
CA HIS A 78 -43.51 -26.28 10.43
C HIS A 78 -42.35 -25.86 11.34
N LYS A 79 -41.58 -26.83 11.84
CA LYS A 79 -40.45 -26.58 12.75
C LYS A 79 -39.24 -25.98 12.07
N PHE A 80 -38.86 -26.45 10.88
CA PHE A 80 -37.61 -26.04 10.23
C PHE A 80 -37.80 -25.09 9.06
N PHE A 81 -38.93 -25.18 8.34
CA PHE A 81 -39.28 -24.22 7.30
C PHE A 81 -40.13 -23.06 7.85
N GLY A 82 -41.16 -23.35 8.63
CA GLY A 82 -42.10 -22.36 9.15
C GLY A 82 -41.58 -21.51 10.31
N THR A 83 -40.55 -21.97 11.03
CA THR A 83 -40.03 -21.28 12.22
C THR A 83 -38.59 -20.78 11.99
N PHE A 84 -38.35 -19.49 12.17
CA PHE A 84 -37.03 -18.86 12.05
C PHE A 84 -36.34 -18.81 13.43
N GLY A 85 -35.03 -19.05 13.47
CA GLY A 85 -34.23 -18.86 14.69
C GLY A 85 -34.31 -20.02 15.69
N THR A 86 -34.94 -21.15 15.35
CA THR A 86 -35.02 -22.31 16.25
C THR A 86 -33.62 -22.89 16.46
N PRO A 87 -33.08 -22.95 17.70
CA PRO A 87 -31.73 -23.42 17.95
C PRO A 87 -31.55 -24.88 17.51
N HIS A 88 -30.36 -25.20 17.01
CA HIS A 88 -29.97 -26.58 16.75
C HIS A 88 -29.63 -27.30 18.06
N GLN A 89 -29.78 -28.63 18.05
CA GLN A 89 -29.16 -29.50 19.05
C GLN A 89 -27.72 -29.80 18.60
N GLU A 90 -26.86 -30.13 19.56
CA GLU A 90 -25.47 -30.49 19.27
C GLU A 90 -25.43 -31.68 18.26
N ASN A 91 -24.66 -31.54 17.17
CA ASN A 91 -24.55 -32.47 16.03
C ASN A 91 -25.72 -32.54 15.02
N ASP A 92 -26.69 -31.63 15.08
CA ASP A 92 -27.86 -31.63 14.19
C ASP A 92 -27.59 -31.02 12.79
N ALA A 93 -26.50 -30.25 12.63
CA ALA A 93 -26.11 -29.65 11.35
C ALA A 93 -24.62 -29.27 11.34
N THR A 94 -24.02 -29.29 10.14
CA THR A 94 -22.61 -28.95 9.90
C THR A 94 -22.43 -27.45 9.70
N TYR A 95 -23.36 -26.78 9.01
CA TYR A 95 -23.31 -25.34 8.71
C TYR A 95 -24.41 -24.54 9.41
N GLY A 96 -25.64 -25.05 9.42
CA GLY A 96 -26.81 -24.43 10.03
C GLY A 96 -26.69 -24.35 11.54
N LYS A 97 -26.46 -23.16 12.10
CA LYS A 97 -26.54 -22.93 13.56
C LYS A 97 -27.75 -22.08 13.96
N PHE A 98 -28.25 -21.27 13.04
CA PHE A 98 -29.24 -20.23 13.33
C PHE A 98 -30.61 -20.46 12.68
N ARG A 99 -30.76 -21.44 11.76
CA ARG A 99 -32.00 -21.73 11.00
C ARG A 99 -32.69 -20.49 10.41
N MET A 100 -31.92 -19.57 9.84
CA MET A 100 -32.43 -18.34 9.23
C MET A 100 -32.01 -18.15 7.76
N GLY A 101 -31.01 -18.91 7.30
CA GLY A 101 -30.40 -18.77 5.98
C GLY A 101 -31.36 -18.81 4.79
N ARG A 102 -32.34 -19.74 4.82
CA ARG A 102 -33.37 -19.86 3.77
C ARG A 102 -34.17 -18.59 3.53
N GLY A 103 -34.24 -17.68 4.51
CA GLY A 103 -34.91 -16.39 4.34
C GLY A 103 -34.25 -15.52 3.28
N GLN A 104 -32.94 -15.66 3.04
CA GLN A 104 -32.24 -14.80 2.09
C GLN A 104 -32.82 -14.92 0.67
N ILE A 105 -33.09 -16.14 0.18
CA ILE A 105 -33.65 -16.30 -1.17
C ILE A 105 -35.10 -15.79 -1.27
N MET A 106 -35.83 -15.80 -0.15
CA MET A 106 -37.20 -15.26 -0.08
C MET A 106 -37.24 -13.73 -0.24
N ALA A 107 -36.13 -13.04 0.05
CA ALA A 107 -36.01 -11.60 -0.17
C ALA A 107 -35.85 -11.23 -1.66
N PHE A 108 -35.22 -12.11 -2.44
CA PHE A 108 -34.94 -11.87 -3.86
C PHE A 108 -36.01 -12.44 -4.79
N SER A 109 -36.86 -13.35 -4.34
CA SER A 109 -37.79 -14.05 -5.21
C SER A 109 -39.13 -14.42 -4.57
N LYS A 110 -40.13 -14.60 -5.43
CA LYS A 110 -41.27 -15.47 -5.14
C LYS A 110 -40.88 -16.89 -5.53
N ASN A 111 -41.01 -17.83 -4.61
CA ASN A 111 -40.47 -19.18 -4.82
C ASN A 111 -41.39 -20.28 -4.27
N LYS A 112 -41.27 -21.44 -4.88
CA LYS A 112 -41.93 -22.69 -4.51
C LYS A 112 -40.87 -23.70 -4.12
N TRP A 113 -41.02 -24.24 -2.92
CA TRP A 113 -40.21 -25.33 -2.38
C TRP A 113 -41.02 -26.61 -2.50
N GLN A 114 -40.41 -27.67 -3.01
CA GLN A 114 -40.98 -29.01 -3.10
C GLN A 114 -40.01 -29.99 -2.49
N SER A 115 -40.50 -30.86 -1.63
CA SER A 115 -39.67 -31.84 -0.94
C SER A 115 -40.52 -32.99 -0.43
N ASN A 116 -40.11 -34.21 -0.74
CA ASN A 116 -40.91 -35.41 -0.56
C ASN A 116 -42.34 -35.17 -1.08
N THR A 117 -43.36 -35.26 -0.25
CA THR A 117 -44.77 -35.05 -0.63
C THR A 117 -45.32 -33.69 -0.20
N PHE A 118 -44.44 -32.71 0.06
CA PHE A 118 -44.80 -31.38 0.55
C PHE A 118 -44.47 -30.28 -0.44
N SER A 119 -45.26 -29.21 -0.44
CA SER A 119 -44.88 -27.95 -1.09
C SER A 119 -45.17 -26.71 -0.25
N MET A 120 -44.30 -25.72 -0.36
CA MET A 120 -44.43 -24.42 0.29
C MET A 120 -44.24 -23.30 -0.75
N ASN A 121 -45.18 -22.37 -0.85
CA ASN A 121 -45.06 -21.20 -1.73
C ASN A 121 -44.86 -19.94 -0.88
N VAL A 122 -43.81 -19.18 -1.20
CA VAL A 122 -43.42 -17.97 -0.47
C VAL A 122 -43.37 -16.78 -1.43
N ASP A 123 -44.00 -15.68 -1.03
CA ASP A 123 -43.94 -14.39 -1.71
C ASP A 123 -44.03 -13.30 -0.65
N ILE A 124 -42.89 -12.88 -0.11
CA ILE A 124 -42.88 -11.96 1.02
C ILE A 124 -43.33 -10.55 0.65
N LYS A 125 -43.10 -10.12 -0.60
CA LYS A 125 -43.48 -8.77 -1.06
C LYS A 125 -45.01 -8.66 -1.16
N ASN A 126 -45.70 -9.73 -1.58
CA ASN A 126 -47.16 -9.70 -1.76
C ASN A 126 -47.96 -10.34 -0.61
N LYS A 127 -47.41 -11.33 0.11
CA LYS A 127 -48.11 -12.10 1.17
C LYS A 127 -47.55 -11.88 2.57
N GLY A 128 -46.54 -11.01 2.73
CA GLY A 128 -45.87 -10.77 4.00
C GLY A 128 -45.12 -12.01 4.48
N THR A 129 -45.13 -12.30 5.79
CA THR A 129 -44.40 -13.46 6.34
C THR A 129 -45.18 -14.77 6.29
N ASN A 130 -46.26 -14.83 5.51
CA ASN A 130 -47.07 -16.04 5.34
C ASN A 130 -46.56 -16.88 4.17
N TYR A 131 -46.73 -18.20 4.25
CA TYR A 131 -46.47 -19.14 3.16
C TYR A 131 -47.66 -20.08 2.97
N ASP A 132 -47.90 -20.50 1.73
CA ASP A 132 -48.94 -21.48 1.44
C ASP A 132 -48.35 -22.88 1.51
N PHE A 133 -48.90 -23.74 2.36
CA PHE A 133 -48.47 -25.13 2.54
C PHE A 133 -49.47 -26.11 1.91
N LYS A 134 -48.93 -27.14 1.24
CA LYS A 134 -49.70 -28.29 0.75
C LYS A 134 -48.98 -29.60 1.07
N SER A 135 -49.73 -30.61 1.50
CA SER A 135 -49.29 -31.99 1.66
C SER A 135 -49.92 -32.90 0.60
N ASN A 136 -49.39 -34.12 0.45
CA ASN A 136 -49.79 -35.10 -0.56
C ASN A 136 -49.51 -34.67 -2.01
N GLU A 137 -48.48 -33.84 -2.20
CA GLU A 137 -47.97 -33.50 -3.53
C GLU A 137 -47.16 -34.68 -4.12
N PRO A 138 -46.92 -34.71 -5.44
CA PRO A 138 -46.05 -35.70 -6.07
C PRO A 138 -44.67 -35.75 -5.41
N PHE A 139 -44.15 -36.97 -5.20
CA PHE A 139 -42.89 -37.19 -4.51
C PHE A 139 -41.70 -36.56 -5.25
N VAL A 140 -40.92 -35.74 -4.55
CA VAL A 140 -39.64 -35.16 -5.01
C VAL A 140 -38.54 -35.51 -4.01
N GLN A 141 -37.57 -36.33 -4.43
CA GLN A 141 -36.38 -36.61 -3.60
C GLN A 141 -35.60 -35.32 -3.32
N GLY A 142 -35.15 -35.14 -2.08
CA GLY A 142 -34.41 -33.96 -1.66
C GLY A 142 -35.28 -32.71 -1.62
N CYS A 143 -34.74 -31.60 -2.11
CA CYS A 143 -35.49 -30.35 -2.26
C CYS A 143 -35.35 -29.77 -3.67
N LEU A 144 -36.47 -29.37 -4.25
CA LEU A 144 -36.55 -28.56 -5.47
C LEU A 144 -37.14 -27.19 -5.12
N ILE A 145 -36.37 -26.16 -5.37
CA ILE A 145 -36.77 -24.76 -5.20
C ILE A 145 -36.82 -24.15 -6.59
N SER A 146 -37.98 -23.65 -6.98
CA SER A 146 -38.17 -22.92 -8.22
C SER A 146 -38.67 -21.52 -7.90
N GLY A 147 -38.18 -20.50 -8.59
CA GLY A 147 -38.58 -19.15 -8.30
C GLY A 147 -38.37 -18.19 -9.44
N GLU A 148 -39.08 -17.07 -9.35
CA GLU A 148 -38.91 -15.91 -10.21
C GLU A 148 -38.39 -14.77 -9.32
N LEU A 149 -37.24 -14.21 -9.71
CA LEU A 149 -36.67 -13.05 -9.05
C LEU A 149 -37.67 -11.88 -9.15
N TYR A 150 -37.77 -11.08 -8.08
CA TYR A 150 -38.63 -9.90 -8.13
C TYR A 150 -38.11 -8.86 -9.11
N ASP A 151 -36.78 -8.79 -9.22
CA ASP A 151 -36.05 -7.86 -10.04
C ASP A 151 -35.19 -8.72 -10.99
N GLU A 152 -35.34 -8.51 -12.30
CA GLU A 152 -34.59 -9.21 -13.33
C GLU A 152 -33.13 -8.75 -13.31
N LEU A 153 -32.19 -9.69 -13.44
CA LEU A 153 -30.77 -9.37 -13.40
C LEU A 153 -30.37 -8.57 -14.63
N GLU A 154 -29.54 -7.56 -14.44
CA GLU A 154 -28.93 -6.88 -15.57
C GLU A 154 -27.90 -7.79 -16.26
N ASP A 155 -27.65 -7.59 -17.56
CA ASP A 155 -26.76 -8.45 -18.37
C ASP A 155 -25.38 -8.65 -17.73
N TYR A 156 -24.83 -7.60 -17.09
CA TYR A 156 -23.53 -7.66 -16.43
C TYR A 156 -23.56 -8.49 -15.13
N GLU A 157 -24.64 -8.40 -14.35
CA GLU A 157 -24.82 -9.19 -13.12
C GLU A 157 -24.99 -10.66 -13.48
N PHE A 158 -25.81 -10.93 -14.50
CA PHE A 158 -26.04 -12.27 -15.00
C PHE A 158 -24.76 -12.92 -15.53
N ALA A 159 -23.95 -12.18 -16.31
CA ALA A 159 -22.65 -12.65 -16.79
C ALA A 159 -21.62 -12.87 -15.66
N GLY A 160 -21.70 -12.10 -14.58
CA GLY A 160 -20.80 -12.21 -13.42
C GLY A 160 -21.20 -13.30 -12.41
N PHE A 161 -22.47 -13.69 -12.39
CA PHE A 161 -23.06 -14.54 -11.36
C PHE A 161 -22.34 -15.89 -11.21
N GLU A 162 -22.05 -16.58 -12.31
CA GLU A 162 -21.35 -17.88 -12.29
C GLU A 162 -19.94 -17.76 -11.68
N ASN A 163 -19.20 -16.71 -12.04
CA ASN A 163 -17.85 -16.48 -11.54
C ASN A 163 -17.86 -16.23 -10.01
N ILE A 164 -18.83 -15.45 -9.52
CA ILE A 164 -18.95 -15.16 -8.09
C ILE A 164 -19.40 -16.39 -7.32
N LEU A 165 -20.43 -17.11 -7.83
CA LEU A 165 -20.94 -18.30 -7.18
C LEU A 165 -19.91 -19.44 -7.16
N SER A 166 -19.17 -19.65 -8.25
CA SER A 166 -18.09 -20.65 -8.32
C SER A 166 -16.99 -20.35 -7.30
N GLU A 167 -16.67 -19.08 -7.04
CA GLU A 167 -15.75 -18.71 -5.97
C GLU A 167 -16.34 -19.04 -4.58
N TYR A 168 -17.63 -18.80 -4.36
CA TYR A 168 -18.27 -19.12 -3.08
C TYR A 168 -18.27 -20.62 -2.76
N VAL A 169 -18.41 -21.46 -3.77
CA VAL A 169 -18.58 -22.91 -3.60
C VAL A 169 -17.37 -23.73 -4.07
N LYS A 170 -16.25 -23.05 -4.34
CA LYS A 170 -15.09 -23.63 -5.02
C LYS A 170 -14.64 -24.95 -4.42
N PHE A 171 -14.61 -25.09 -3.11
CA PHE A 171 -14.13 -26.30 -2.44
C PHE A 171 -15.26 -27.09 -1.77
N SER A 172 -16.49 -26.96 -2.27
CA SER A 172 -17.66 -27.68 -1.76
C SER A 172 -17.39 -29.18 -1.64
N GLN A 173 -17.92 -29.77 -0.56
CA GLN A 173 -17.79 -31.20 -0.27
C GLN A 173 -18.53 -32.10 -1.27
N ILE A 174 -19.50 -31.53 -1.99
CA ILE A 174 -20.29 -32.21 -3.00
C ILE A 174 -20.25 -31.44 -4.32
N PRO A 175 -20.36 -32.12 -5.48
CA PRO A 175 -20.37 -31.47 -6.77
C PRO A 175 -21.59 -30.56 -6.95
N ILE A 176 -21.33 -29.34 -7.39
CA ILE A 176 -22.35 -28.31 -7.66
C ILE A 176 -22.30 -27.95 -9.14
N TYR A 177 -23.45 -28.06 -9.80
CA TYR A 177 -23.61 -27.72 -11.21
C TYR A 177 -24.41 -26.43 -11.36
N TYR A 178 -23.94 -25.51 -12.18
CA TYR A 178 -24.65 -24.29 -12.58
C TYR A 178 -24.87 -24.31 -14.09
N ASN A 179 -26.12 -24.21 -14.54
CA ASN A 179 -26.52 -24.28 -15.95
C ASN A 179 -25.90 -25.48 -16.71
N GLY A 180 -25.68 -26.60 -16.00
CA GLY A 180 -25.09 -27.83 -16.54
C GLY A 180 -23.56 -27.96 -16.38
N SER A 181 -22.85 -26.87 -16.07
CA SER A 181 -21.40 -26.86 -15.85
C SER A 181 -21.06 -27.15 -14.39
N LEU A 182 -20.04 -27.97 -14.13
CA LEU A 182 -19.50 -28.18 -12.78
C LEU A 182 -18.72 -26.93 -12.33
N ILE A 183 -19.16 -26.28 -11.23
CA ILE A 183 -18.55 -25.05 -10.72
C ILE A 183 -17.76 -25.22 -9.42
N SER A 184 -17.94 -26.34 -8.72
CA SER A 184 -17.10 -26.75 -7.59
C SER A 184 -15.88 -27.54 -8.08
N ASP A 185 -14.75 -27.39 -7.39
CA ASP A 185 -13.49 -28.07 -7.65
C ASP A 185 -13.09 -28.97 -6.47
N SER A 186 -12.21 -29.94 -6.74
CA SER A 186 -11.71 -30.84 -5.70
C SER A 186 -10.66 -30.16 -4.85
N ILE A 187 -10.67 -30.39 -3.53
CA ILE A 187 -9.61 -29.91 -2.63
C ILE A 187 -8.22 -30.39 -3.06
N SER A 188 -8.12 -31.55 -3.72
CA SER A 188 -6.87 -32.13 -4.20
C SER A 188 -6.36 -31.52 -5.51
N SER A 189 -7.16 -30.70 -6.20
CA SER A 189 -6.71 -29.97 -7.40
C SER A 189 -5.67 -28.90 -7.08
N THR A 190 -5.63 -28.46 -5.81
CA THR A 190 -4.74 -27.41 -5.33
C THR A 190 -3.52 -28.03 -4.64
N GLN A 191 -2.32 -27.60 -5.03
CA GLN A 191 -1.11 -27.85 -4.25
C GLN A 191 -1.08 -26.93 -3.03
N TRP A 192 -1.22 -27.52 -1.85
CA TRP A 192 -1.22 -26.83 -0.55
C TRP A 192 0.19 -26.74 0.02
N ASP A 193 0.49 -25.62 0.67
CA ASP A 193 1.78 -25.42 1.34
C ASP A 193 1.80 -26.08 2.73
N ILE A 194 0.64 -26.09 3.41
CA ILE A 194 0.48 -26.69 4.72
C ILE A 194 -0.85 -27.47 4.74
N GLU A 195 -0.79 -28.68 5.28
CA GLU A 195 -1.97 -29.46 5.63
C GLU A 195 -1.91 -29.81 7.11
N THR A 196 -2.95 -29.45 7.86
CA THR A 196 -3.06 -29.70 9.30
C THR A 196 -4.31 -30.50 9.62
N GLU A 197 -4.52 -30.85 10.88
CA GLU A 197 -5.77 -31.47 11.34
C GLU A 197 -6.98 -30.53 11.13
N ASP A 198 -6.76 -29.23 11.22
CA ASP A 198 -7.82 -28.21 11.20
C ASP A 198 -8.10 -27.64 9.81
N GLY A 199 -7.21 -27.81 8.83
CA GLY A 199 -7.40 -27.23 7.50
C GLY A 199 -6.24 -27.40 6.51
N TYR A 200 -6.44 -26.80 5.35
CA TYR A 200 -5.49 -26.66 4.26
C TYR A 200 -5.13 -25.19 4.07
N ILE A 201 -3.85 -24.90 3.85
CA ILE A 201 -3.34 -23.53 3.72
C ILE A 201 -2.45 -23.45 2.48
N LYS A 202 -2.71 -22.43 1.67
CA LYS A 202 -1.84 -22.00 0.57
C LYS A 202 -1.45 -20.55 0.80
N VAL A 203 -0.16 -20.28 0.95
CA VAL A 203 0.39 -18.93 1.10
C VAL A 203 0.82 -18.42 -0.26
N ASP A 204 0.29 -17.26 -0.65
CA ASP A 204 0.64 -16.63 -1.93
C ASP A 204 0.86 -15.13 -1.71
N ASN A 205 2.14 -14.72 -1.71
CA ASN A 205 2.51 -13.32 -1.52
C ASN A 205 2.08 -12.43 -2.69
N ASN A 206 1.82 -12.97 -3.87
CA ASN A 206 1.35 -12.16 -5.00
C ASN A 206 -0.16 -11.86 -4.90
N LYS A 207 -0.90 -12.60 -4.07
CA LYS A 207 -2.30 -12.31 -3.81
C LYS A 207 -2.47 -11.11 -2.88
N ARG A 208 -3.43 -10.26 -3.24
CA ARG A 208 -3.83 -9.08 -2.44
C ARG A 208 -4.59 -9.46 -1.17
N ASP A 209 -5.25 -10.60 -1.18
CA ASP A 209 -6.16 -11.04 -0.13
C ASP A 209 -5.86 -12.48 0.31
N LEU A 210 -6.26 -12.77 1.55
CA LEU A 210 -6.35 -14.10 2.15
C LEU A 210 -7.81 -14.54 2.14
N THR A 211 -8.16 -15.45 1.24
CA THR A 211 -9.52 -15.98 1.13
C THR A 211 -9.71 -17.16 2.08
N VAL A 212 -10.75 -17.14 2.91
CA VAL A 212 -11.03 -18.19 3.89
C VAL A 212 -12.33 -18.91 3.56
N TYR A 213 -12.24 -20.24 3.48
CA TYR A 213 -13.35 -21.17 3.28
C TYR A 213 -13.60 -21.95 4.57
N ASN A 214 -14.86 -21.98 5.01
CA ASN A 214 -15.32 -22.83 6.09
C ASN A 214 -15.85 -24.13 5.50
N LEU A 215 -15.17 -25.25 5.75
CA LEU A 215 -15.60 -26.58 5.27
C LEU A 215 -15.83 -26.68 3.75
N GLY A 216 -15.19 -25.80 2.98
CA GLY A 216 -15.27 -25.78 1.52
C GLY A 216 -16.08 -24.63 0.90
N VAL A 217 -16.83 -23.87 1.71
CA VAL A 217 -17.57 -22.68 1.25
C VAL A 217 -16.91 -21.39 1.72
N LYS A 218 -16.79 -20.40 0.84
CA LYS A 218 -16.11 -19.12 1.13
C LYS A 218 -16.90 -18.33 2.19
N VAL A 219 -16.18 -17.74 3.13
CA VAL A 219 -16.72 -16.90 4.20
C VAL A 219 -16.30 -15.44 4.00
N VAL A 220 -14.99 -15.20 3.89
CA VAL A 220 -14.42 -13.85 3.96
C VAL A 220 -13.08 -13.77 3.22
N ASP A 221 -12.78 -12.58 2.69
CA ASP A 221 -11.46 -12.19 2.21
C ASP A 221 -10.85 -11.19 3.20
N TYR A 222 -9.71 -11.52 3.79
CA TYR A 222 -8.93 -10.57 4.58
C TYR A 222 -7.84 -9.94 3.74
N ARG A 223 -7.65 -8.62 3.89
CA ARG A 223 -6.64 -7.89 3.14
C ARG A 223 -5.23 -8.28 3.59
N ARG A 224 -4.29 -8.38 2.64
CA ARG A 224 -2.89 -8.76 2.92
C ARG A 224 -2.20 -7.84 3.92
N TRP A 225 -2.49 -6.53 3.93
CA TRP A 225 -1.89 -5.60 4.90
C TRP A 225 -2.37 -5.85 6.33
N ASP A 226 -3.59 -6.37 6.52
CA ASP A 226 -4.14 -6.70 7.83
C ASP A 226 -3.57 -8.04 8.35
N MET A 227 -3.52 -9.06 7.48
CA MET A 227 -3.02 -10.39 7.87
C MET A 227 -1.48 -10.50 7.83
N GLY A 228 -0.83 -9.72 6.98
CA GLY A 228 0.60 -9.78 6.65
C GLY A 228 0.93 -10.73 5.48
N PHE A 229 -0.03 -11.51 4.98
CA PHE A 229 0.13 -12.46 3.88
C PHE A 229 -1.17 -12.60 3.08
N GLY A 230 -1.05 -12.98 1.81
CA GLY A 230 -2.16 -13.38 0.95
C GLY A 230 -2.23 -14.90 0.82
N GLY A 231 -3.33 -15.43 0.29
CA GLY A 231 -3.46 -16.87 0.10
C GLY A 231 -4.87 -17.43 0.17
N ILE A 232 -4.97 -18.72 0.49
CA ILE A 232 -6.21 -19.47 0.65
C ILE A 232 -6.12 -20.32 1.92
N ILE A 233 -7.18 -20.32 2.73
CA ILE A 233 -7.39 -21.25 3.84
C ILE A 233 -8.69 -22.00 3.61
N VAL A 234 -8.68 -23.33 3.74
CA VAL A 234 -9.89 -24.15 3.75
C VAL A 234 -9.93 -24.97 5.03
N SER A 235 -10.90 -24.71 5.90
CA SER A 235 -11.02 -25.45 7.16
C SER A 235 -11.57 -26.87 6.94
N LYS A 236 -11.04 -27.83 7.70
CA LYS A 236 -11.57 -29.20 7.85
C LYS A 236 -12.61 -29.30 8.97
N LYS A 237 -12.60 -28.34 9.89
CA LYS A 237 -13.54 -28.24 11.02
C LYS A 237 -14.39 -26.96 10.94
N PRO A 238 -15.59 -26.93 11.53
CA PRO A 238 -16.46 -25.77 11.48
C PRO A 238 -15.83 -24.54 12.14
N LEU A 239 -15.76 -23.43 11.41
CA LEU A 239 -15.39 -22.12 11.93
C LEU A 239 -16.55 -21.47 12.69
N GLU A 240 -16.24 -20.69 13.71
CA GLU A 240 -17.23 -19.83 14.38
C GLU A 240 -17.32 -18.53 13.59
N VAL A 241 -18.45 -18.31 12.94
CA VAL A 241 -18.71 -17.13 12.11
C VAL A 241 -19.83 -16.29 12.71
N ASN A 242 -19.89 -15.01 12.31
CA ASN A 242 -20.98 -14.14 12.70
C ASN A 242 -22.32 -14.58 12.08
N PHE A 243 -23.41 -13.93 12.50
CA PHE A 243 -24.78 -14.28 12.05
C PHE A 243 -24.98 -14.14 10.53
N ALA A 244 -24.26 -13.21 9.90
CA ALA A 244 -24.29 -12.96 8.45
C ALA A 244 -23.31 -13.84 7.65
N ARG A 245 -22.57 -14.72 8.33
CA ARG A 245 -21.56 -15.63 7.77
C ARG A 245 -20.56 -14.94 6.82
N ASN A 246 -20.21 -13.69 7.10
CA ASN A 246 -19.27 -12.91 6.30
C ASN A 246 -17.98 -12.55 7.05
N ASP A 247 -17.84 -12.99 8.31
CA ASP A 247 -16.64 -12.79 9.11
C ASP A 247 -16.51 -13.90 10.16
N ILE A 248 -15.29 -14.16 10.62
CA ILE A 248 -14.95 -15.17 11.62
C ILE A 248 -14.90 -14.49 13.00
N LEU A 249 -15.46 -15.13 14.02
CA LEU A 249 -15.34 -14.71 15.42
C LEU A 249 -13.94 -15.05 15.94
N LYS A 250 -12.91 -14.34 15.44
CA LYS A 250 -11.47 -14.62 15.66
C LYS A 250 -11.09 -14.85 17.12
N LYS A 251 -11.75 -14.12 18.05
CA LYS A 251 -11.48 -14.19 19.49
C LYS A 251 -11.99 -15.48 20.16
N SER A 252 -13.10 -16.06 19.69
CA SER A 252 -13.68 -17.27 20.28
C SER A 252 -13.32 -18.54 19.49
N CYS A 253 -13.15 -18.41 18.17
CA CYS A 253 -12.92 -19.56 17.28
C CYS A 253 -11.56 -20.23 17.50
N ASN A 254 -11.56 -21.42 18.14
CA ASN A 254 -10.33 -22.18 18.39
C ASN A 254 -9.71 -22.75 17.11
N VAL A 255 -10.53 -23.20 16.15
CA VAL A 255 -10.06 -23.69 14.83
C VAL A 255 -9.31 -22.58 14.10
N TRP A 256 -9.84 -21.35 14.10
CA TRP A 256 -9.15 -20.20 13.51
C TRP A 256 -7.83 -19.89 14.20
N LYS A 257 -7.79 -19.87 15.54
CA LYS A 257 -6.56 -19.63 16.30
C LYS A 257 -5.48 -20.66 15.99
N SER A 258 -5.87 -21.93 15.88
CA SER A 258 -4.98 -23.03 15.51
C SER A 258 -4.41 -22.83 14.10
N LEU A 259 -5.27 -22.65 13.09
CA LEU A 259 -4.85 -22.38 11.72
C LEU A 259 -3.95 -21.14 11.59
N TYR A 260 -4.32 -20.05 12.27
CA TYR A 260 -3.54 -18.81 12.24
C TYR A 260 -2.16 -18.98 12.89
N LYS A 261 -2.05 -19.79 13.94
CA LYS A 261 -0.77 -20.13 14.57
C LYS A 261 0.13 -20.89 13.59
N GLU A 262 -0.39 -21.95 12.97
CA GLU A 262 0.35 -22.77 11.99
C GLU A 262 0.91 -21.93 10.83
N ILE A 263 0.14 -20.95 10.35
CA ILE A 263 0.61 -20.02 9.31
C ILE A 263 1.75 -19.15 9.80
N ASN A 264 1.62 -18.57 11.00
CA ASN A 264 2.68 -17.72 11.54
C ASN A 264 3.96 -18.51 11.80
N ASP A 265 3.84 -19.76 12.27
CA ASP A 265 4.97 -20.66 12.48
C ASP A 265 5.67 -20.96 11.15
N TYR A 266 4.91 -21.35 10.11
CA TYR A 266 5.42 -21.57 8.75
C TYR A 266 6.09 -20.32 8.15
N LEU A 267 5.45 -19.15 8.26
CA LEU A 267 6.02 -17.89 7.79
C LEU A 267 7.32 -17.56 8.55
N THR A 268 7.37 -17.82 9.86
CA THR A 268 8.55 -17.57 10.68
C THR A 268 9.71 -18.49 10.30
N GLU A 269 9.45 -19.78 10.07
CA GLU A 269 10.48 -20.73 9.60
C GLU A 269 11.04 -20.33 8.24
N ARG A 270 10.16 -20.05 7.26
CA ARG A 270 10.57 -19.57 5.94
C ARG A 270 11.34 -18.24 6.01
N SER A 271 10.99 -17.40 6.98
CA SER A 271 11.68 -16.13 7.22
C SER A 271 13.07 -16.30 7.82
N LYS A 272 13.27 -17.30 8.67
CA LYS A 272 14.59 -17.67 9.21
C LYS A 272 15.51 -18.20 8.11
N GLU A 273 14.96 -18.96 7.16
CA GLU A 273 15.70 -19.47 6.00
C GLU A 273 16.06 -18.38 4.98
N SER A 274 15.32 -17.27 4.96
CA SER A 274 15.50 -16.19 3.99
C SER A 274 15.63 -14.81 4.64
N LEU A 275 16.70 -14.60 5.42
CA LEU A 275 17.24 -13.24 5.72
C LEU A 275 17.44 -12.40 4.44
N LEU A 276 17.49 -13.03 3.27
CA LEU A 276 17.51 -12.42 1.94
C LEU A 276 16.13 -11.90 1.47
N GLU A 277 15.00 -12.56 1.76
CA GLU A 277 13.65 -12.04 1.44
C GLU A 277 13.32 -10.78 2.24
N PHE A 278 13.90 -10.65 3.43
CA PHE A 278 13.73 -9.49 4.30
C PHE A 278 14.67 -8.31 4.00
N LYS A 279 15.63 -8.47 3.07
CA LYS A 279 16.46 -7.34 2.60
C LYS A 279 15.64 -6.33 1.80
N THR A 280 14.56 -6.78 1.15
CA THR A 280 13.65 -5.96 0.35
C THR A 280 12.24 -6.10 0.90
N LEU A 281 11.83 -5.13 1.74
CA LEU A 281 10.46 -5.02 2.22
C LEU A 281 9.69 -4.07 1.32
N ASP A 282 8.61 -4.54 0.72
CA ASP A 282 7.59 -3.67 0.16
C ASP A 282 6.90 -2.86 1.28
N ASP A 283 6.24 -1.76 0.92
CA ASP A 283 5.68 -0.83 1.90
C ASP A 283 4.58 -1.47 2.77
N SER A 284 3.76 -2.36 2.19
CA SER A 284 2.69 -3.06 2.93
C SER A 284 3.24 -4.05 3.96
N LYS A 285 4.28 -4.82 3.59
CA LYS A 285 4.96 -5.76 4.48
C LYS A 285 5.68 -5.00 5.59
N ARG A 286 6.25 -3.82 5.29
CA ARG A 286 6.85 -2.94 6.30
C ARG A 286 5.80 -2.47 7.31
N ALA A 287 4.68 -1.92 6.85
CA ALA A 287 3.58 -1.48 7.71
C ALA A 287 3.08 -2.60 8.66
N SER A 288 2.83 -3.79 8.11
CA SER A 288 2.35 -4.93 8.89
C SER A 288 3.36 -5.38 9.94
N LEU A 289 4.64 -5.50 9.57
CA LEU A 289 5.70 -5.93 10.47
C LEU A 289 6.03 -4.88 11.54
N SER A 290 5.95 -3.59 11.22
CA SER A 290 6.11 -2.49 12.17
C SER A 290 5.08 -2.57 13.30
N ALA A 291 3.79 -2.69 12.95
CA ALA A 291 2.72 -2.87 13.94
C ALA A 291 2.93 -4.14 14.80
N LYS A 292 3.23 -5.28 14.17
CA LYS A 292 3.44 -6.55 14.89
C LYS A 292 4.67 -6.55 15.79
N LEU A 293 5.73 -5.81 15.43
CA LEU A 293 6.94 -5.68 16.24
C LEU A 293 6.63 -5.04 17.59
N ILE A 294 5.82 -3.99 17.65
CA ILE A 294 5.51 -3.30 18.91
C ILE A 294 4.39 -3.98 19.71
N THR A 295 3.48 -4.73 19.08
CA THR A 295 2.46 -5.51 19.80
C THR A 295 3.03 -6.80 20.39
N GLY A 296 4.18 -7.27 19.88
CA GLY A 296 4.82 -8.53 20.27
C GLY A 296 4.26 -9.75 19.53
N GLU A 297 3.51 -9.53 18.44
CA GLU A 297 3.01 -10.58 17.54
C GLU A 297 4.07 -11.07 16.54
N PHE A 298 5.25 -10.43 16.51
CA PHE A 298 6.38 -10.81 15.67
C PHE A 298 7.64 -11.00 16.52
N ASP A 299 8.52 -11.91 16.08
CA ASP A 299 9.79 -12.17 16.78
C ASP A 299 10.65 -10.90 16.81
N TYR A 300 10.94 -10.42 18.02
CA TYR A 300 11.68 -9.18 18.23
C TYR A 300 13.13 -9.28 17.73
N ALA A 301 13.80 -10.43 17.89
CA ALA A 301 15.19 -10.63 17.49
C ALA A 301 15.38 -10.55 15.98
N ILE A 302 14.39 -11.00 15.21
CA ILE A 302 14.31 -10.82 13.75
C ILE A 302 13.91 -9.38 13.44
N GLY A 303 12.81 -8.89 14.03
CA GLY A 303 12.22 -7.58 13.71
C GLY A 303 13.16 -6.40 13.89
N ARG A 304 14.00 -6.43 14.94
CA ARG A 304 15.00 -5.37 15.18
C ARG A 304 16.05 -5.25 14.07
N LYS A 305 16.27 -6.30 13.30
CA LYS A 305 17.25 -6.36 12.19
C LYS A 305 16.62 -5.91 10.86
N LEU A 306 15.30 -5.78 10.78
CA LEU A 306 14.55 -5.38 9.59
C LEU A 306 14.58 -3.86 9.38
N LYS A 307 14.58 -3.42 8.11
CA LYS A 307 14.55 -2.00 7.72
C LYS A 307 13.13 -1.42 7.81
N LEU A 308 12.64 -1.23 9.04
CA LEU A 308 11.26 -0.81 9.33
C LEU A 308 11.09 0.72 9.46
N PHE A 309 12.17 1.47 9.66
CA PHE A 309 12.13 2.89 9.98
C PHE A 309 12.60 3.72 8.80
N LYS A 310 11.70 4.41 8.12
CA LYS A 310 12.00 5.26 6.96
C LYS A 310 12.40 6.65 7.44
N ASP A 311 13.52 7.18 6.94
CA ASP A 311 13.88 8.58 7.16
C ASP A 311 13.23 9.51 6.13
N VAL A 312 13.34 10.82 6.35
CA VAL A 312 12.78 11.85 5.47
C VAL A 312 13.30 11.78 4.02
N LYS A 313 14.44 11.11 3.79
CA LYS A 313 15.02 10.86 2.46
C LYS A 313 14.56 9.55 1.82
N GLY A 314 13.60 8.86 2.44
CA GLY A 314 13.08 7.58 1.98
C GLY A 314 13.98 6.37 2.27
N ILE A 315 15.11 6.55 2.95
CA ILE A 315 16.03 5.47 3.28
C ILE A 315 15.50 4.72 4.50
N CYS A 316 15.37 3.40 4.37
CA CYS A 316 14.86 2.55 5.45
C CYS A 316 16.00 1.98 6.32
N HIS A 317 15.85 2.10 7.64
CA HIS A 317 16.83 1.76 8.68
C HIS A 317 16.29 0.71 9.66
N PRO A 318 17.16 -0.10 10.27
CA PRO A 318 16.78 -1.03 11.32
C PRO A 318 16.76 -0.42 12.72
N LEU A 319 16.01 -1.04 13.65
CA LEU A 319 15.96 -0.64 15.06
C LEU A 319 17.35 -0.60 15.71
N THR A 320 18.27 -1.44 15.25
CA THR A 320 19.66 -1.46 15.72
C THR A 320 20.43 -0.16 15.48
N LYS A 321 20.00 0.67 14.51
CA LYS A 321 20.47 2.04 14.31
C LYS A 321 19.62 3.01 15.14
N ILE A 322 18.30 2.93 14.99
CA ILE A 322 17.34 3.88 15.57
C ILE A 322 17.41 3.96 17.10
N SER A 323 17.62 2.83 17.78
CA SER A 323 17.75 2.78 19.24
C SER A 323 18.89 3.66 19.77
N LYS A 324 19.97 3.84 19.00
CA LYS A 324 21.19 4.56 19.42
C LYS A 324 21.13 6.07 19.23
N LEU A 325 20.13 6.58 18.52
CA LEU A 325 19.99 8.00 18.23
C LEU A 325 19.59 8.76 19.50
N ASP A 326 20.15 9.94 19.73
CA ASP A 326 19.88 10.74 20.93
C ASP A 326 18.86 11.86 20.65
N THR A 327 18.90 12.45 19.44
CA THR A 327 17.93 13.45 18.96
C THR A 327 17.20 12.91 17.74
N ILE A 328 15.87 12.79 17.85
CA ILE A 328 15.02 12.28 16.77
C ILE A 328 13.89 13.29 16.53
N ALA A 329 13.62 13.56 15.26
CA ALA A 329 12.49 14.37 14.85
C ALA A 329 11.57 13.59 13.91
N ILE A 330 10.33 14.04 13.77
CA ILE A 330 9.41 13.57 12.73
C ILE A 330 9.24 14.69 11.69
N GLY A 331 9.15 14.31 10.42
CA GLY A 331 8.94 15.26 9.32
C GLY A 331 8.27 14.59 8.13
N GLU A 332 7.65 15.40 7.28
CA GLU A 332 7.10 14.91 6.02
C GLU A 332 8.21 14.74 4.99
N ARG A 333 8.11 13.70 4.17
CA ARG A 333 9.01 13.53 3.03
C ARG A 333 8.89 14.71 2.08
N PHE A 334 10.00 15.14 1.49
CA PHE A 334 10.08 16.31 0.61
C PHE A 334 9.83 17.66 1.30
N ASP A 335 9.76 17.71 2.64
CA ASP A 335 9.86 18.95 3.40
C ASP A 335 11.33 19.40 3.41
N ARG A 336 11.60 20.58 2.85
CA ARG A 336 12.94 21.14 2.71
C ARG A 336 13.61 21.44 4.06
N LEU A 337 12.84 21.86 5.07
CA LEU A 337 13.35 22.08 6.43
C LEU A 337 13.70 20.74 7.08
N ALA A 338 12.84 19.73 6.93
CA ALA A 338 13.07 18.40 7.48
C ALA A 338 14.33 17.74 6.89
N GLU A 339 14.53 17.85 5.58
CA GLU A 339 15.76 17.38 4.93
C GLU A 339 17.00 18.15 5.38
N LYS A 340 16.89 19.47 5.52
CA LYS A 340 17.98 20.31 6.01
C LYS A 340 18.41 19.95 7.43
N VAL A 341 17.45 19.79 8.34
CA VAL A 341 17.68 19.34 9.72
C VAL A 341 18.36 17.98 9.75
N HIS A 342 17.96 17.07 8.86
CA HIS A 342 18.57 15.75 8.71
C HIS A 342 20.02 15.83 8.21
N ASP A 343 20.29 16.67 7.21
CA ASP A 343 21.60 16.81 6.57
C ASP A 343 22.64 17.53 7.43
N GLU A 344 22.21 18.51 8.21
CA GLU A 344 23.08 19.19 9.19
C GLU A 344 23.28 18.37 10.47
N GLU A 345 22.76 17.15 10.53
CA GLU A 345 22.83 16.24 11.70
C GLU A 345 22.29 16.86 13.00
N ARG A 346 21.38 17.85 12.90
CA ARG A 346 20.75 18.50 14.06
C ARG A 346 19.77 17.56 14.76
N ALA A 347 19.03 16.78 13.98
CA ALA A 347 18.20 15.66 14.44
C ALA A 347 18.15 14.59 13.36
N PHE A 348 18.01 13.32 13.76
CA PHE A 348 17.70 12.27 12.81
C PHE A 348 16.19 12.31 12.50
N VAL A 349 15.84 12.80 11.31
CA VAL A 349 14.43 13.01 10.93
C VAL A 349 13.84 11.74 10.32
N LEU A 350 12.84 11.16 11.00
CA LEU A 350 12.01 10.06 10.50
C LEU A 350 10.86 10.60 9.66
N ASP A 351 10.45 9.84 8.66
CA ASP A 351 9.23 10.14 7.89
C ASP A 351 8.00 9.94 8.79
N MET A 352 7.03 10.85 8.72
CA MET A 352 5.74 10.76 9.39
C MET A 352 5.02 9.42 9.17
N GLU A 353 5.19 8.79 7.99
CA GLU A 353 4.68 7.44 7.67
C GLU A 353 5.14 6.37 8.68
N VAL A 354 6.26 6.59 9.39
CA VAL A 354 6.70 5.67 10.44
C VAL A 354 5.67 5.59 11.57
N LEU A 355 5.14 6.72 12.04
CA LEU A 355 4.14 6.71 13.12
C LEU A 355 2.88 5.96 12.69
N GLU A 356 2.43 6.14 11.44
CA GLU A 356 1.30 5.44 10.85
C GLU A 356 1.53 3.92 10.77
N ASN A 357 2.69 3.52 10.26
CA ASN A 357 3.08 2.11 10.13
C ASN A 357 3.14 1.40 11.49
N PHE A 358 3.57 2.11 12.52
CA PHE A 358 3.59 1.61 13.90
C PHE A 358 2.26 1.83 14.63
N ARG A 359 1.29 2.56 14.07
CA ARG A 359 -0.02 2.87 14.67
C ARG A 359 0.10 3.61 16.02
N VAL A 360 1.01 4.57 16.08
CA VAL A 360 1.26 5.44 17.24
C VAL A 360 1.11 6.90 16.85
N ASN A 361 1.00 7.80 17.83
CA ASN A 361 0.74 9.22 17.59
C ASN A 361 1.93 10.14 17.88
N SER A 362 3.02 9.62 18.46
CA SER A 362 4.21 10.40 18.84
C SER A 362 5.47 9.53 18.85
N LEU A 363 6.65 10.17 18.79
CA LEU A 363 7.92 9.48 18.95
C LEU A 363 8.09 8.89 20.36
N GLU A 364 7.59 9.55 21.39
CA GLU A 364 7.57 9.06 22.77
C GLU A 364 6.81 7.73 22.88
N GLU A 365 5.60 7.69 22.30
CA GLU A 365 4.77 6.50 22.28
C GLU A 365 5.47 5.36 21.52
N LEU A 366 6.04 5.65 20.35
CA LEU A 366 6.80 4.69 19.55
C LEU A 366 7.95 4.05 20.37
N TYR A 367 8.81 4.88 20.96
CA TYR A 367 9.95 4.39 21.74
C TYR A 367 9.52 3.65 23.01
N SER A 368 8.43 4.08 23.66
CA SER A 368 7.86 3.38 24.81
C SER A 368 7.39 1.98 24.42
N MET A 369 6.66 1.84 23.31
CA MET A 369 6.18 0.54 22.86
C MET A 369 7.31 -0.38 22.38
N LEU A 370 8.33 0.15 21.72
CA LEU A 370 9.54 -0.62 21.35
C LEU A 370 10.29 -1.13 22.58
N LYS A 371 10.42 -0.29 23.61
CA LYS A 371 11.02 -0.65 24.89
C LYS A 371 10.25 -1.77 25.58
N ASP A 372 8.92 -1.69 25.60
CA ASP A 372 8.08 -2.72 26.20
C ASP A 372 8.09 -4.03 25.41
N SER A 373 8.12 -3.96 24.07
CA SER A 373 8.31 -5.14 23.23
C SER A 373 9.65 -5.83 23.51
N CYS A 374 10.75 -5.06 23.59
CA CYS A 374 12.06 -5.59 23.96
C CYS A 374 12.05 -6.25 25.35
N ARG A 375 11.38 -5.65 26.34
CA ARG A 375 11.24 -6.21 27.70
C ARG A 375 10.44 -7.51 27.72
N LYS A 376 9.30 -7.55 27.02
CA LYS A 376 8.46 -8.74 26.92
C LYS A 376 9.21 -9.89 26.27
N TYR A 377 9.91 -9.63 25.17
CA TYR A 377 10.78 -10.62 24.55
C TYR A 377 11.85 -11.10 25.53
N LYS A 378 12.43 -10.17 26.32
CA LYS A 378 13.42 -10.51 27.35
C LYS A 378 12.88 -11.40 28.47
N ALA A 379 11.60 -11.28 28.80
CA ALA A 379 10.94 -12.07 29.83
C ALA A 379 10.37 -13.40 29.31
N SER A 380 10.45 -13.69 28.00
CA SER A 380 9.88 -14.88 27.38
C SER A 380 10.87 -16.04 27.29
N ASP A 381 10.35 -17.27 27.29
CA ASP A 381 11.13 -18.51 27.13
C ASP A 381 11.83 -18.60 25.74
N ALA A 382 11.47 -17.74 24.79
CA ALA A 382 12.11 -17.65 23.47
C ALA A 382 13.62 -17.30 23.55
N ILE A 383 14.08 -16.77 24.68
CA ILE A 383 15.49 -16.44 24.92
C ILE A 383 16.43 -17.64 25.02
N GLU A 384 15.96 -18.82 25.43
CA GLU A 384 16.85 -20.00 25.50
C GLU A 384 17.48 -20.31 24.14
N VAL A 385 16.74 -20.03 23.05
CA VAL A 385 17.19 -20.18 21.65
C VAL A 385 18.30 -19.17 21.29
N TYR A 386 18.32 -18.00 21.92
CA TYR A 386 19.21 -16.87 21.60
C TYR A 386 20.13 -16.47 22.77
N SER A 387 20.51 -17.42 23.63
CA SER A 387 21.35 -17.19 24.82
C SER A 387 22.64 -16.37 24.59
N LYS A 388 23.19 -16.39 23.35
CA LYS A 388 24.36 -15.60 22.94
C LYS A 388 24.09 -14.12 22.67
N GLU A 389 22.83 -13.71 22.48
CA GLU A 389 22.43 -12.32 22.18
C GLU A 389 22.00 -11.53 23.44
N TRP A 390 22.07 -12.11 24.65
CA TRP A 390 21.59 -11.48 25.89
C TRP A 390 22.14 -10.07 26.15
N GLY A 391 23.47 -9.90 25.98
CA GLY A 391 24.12 -8.59 26.11
C GLY A 391 23.75 -7.57 25.03
N ILE A 392 23.25 -8.04 23.88
CA ILE A 392 22.78 -7.15 22.79
C ILE A 392 21.42 -6.55 23.18
N PHE A 393 20.51 -7.36 23.71
CA PHE A 393 19.19 -6.90 24.15
C PHE A 393 19.28 -5.97 25.36
N ASP A 394 20.19 -6.22 26.31
CA ASP A 394 20.43 -5.30 27.43
C ASP A 394 20.92 -3.93 26.97
N LYS A 395 21.86 -3.93 26.02
CA LYS A 395 22.38 -2.69 25.43
C LYS A 395 21.30 -1.95 24.66
N GLU A 396 20.47 -2.65 23.90
CA GLU A 396 19.36 -2.05 23.16
C GLU A 396 18.29 -1.49 24.10
N LEU A 397 17.92 -2.22 25.15
CA LEU A 397 17.00 -1.75 26.18
C LEU A 397 17.54 -0.52 26.92
N THR A 398 18.85 -0.49 27.19
CA THR A 398 19.51 0.69 27.75
C THR A 398 19.41 1.87 26.77
N ASN A 399 19.72 1.66 25.49
CA ASN A 399 19.63 2.71 24.48
C ASN A 399 18.22 3.26 24.30
N LEU A 400 17.20 2.38 24.29
CA LEU A 400 15.78 2.77 24.24
C LEU A 400 15.29 3.44 25.54
N SER A 401 16.00 3.24 26.65
CA SER A 401 15.65 3.82 27.95
C SER A 401 16.42 5.08 28.30
N LYS A 402 17.39 5.50 27.45
CA LYS A 402 18.07 6.78 27.63
C LYS A 402 17.08 7.92 27.43
N ASP A 403 17.34 9.02 28.14
CA ASP A 403 16.66 10.29 27.85
C ASP A 403 17.04 10.72 26.43
N LYS A 404 16.01 10.95 25.60
CA LYS A 404 16.11 11.34 24.20
C LYS A 404 15.38 12.66 24.01
N LEU A 405 15.86 13.47 23.08
CA LEU A 405 15.14 14.64 22.63
C LEU A 405 14.26 14.25 21.45
N PHE A 406 12.96 14.25 21.65
CA PHE A 406 11.96 14.03 20.61
C PHE A 406 11.41 15.37 20.14
N ILE A 407 11.33 15.53 18.83
CA ILE A 407 10.84 16.74 18.17
C ILE A 407 9.72 16.33 17.22
N ASP A 408 8.49 16.40 17.70
CA ASP A 408 7.29 16.05 16.92
C ASP A 408 6.87 17.17 15.94
N ASP A 409 7.40 18.39 16.12
CA ASP A 409 7.15 19.53 15.24
C ASP A 409 8.46 20.08 14.69
N ILE A 410 8.72 19.77 13.42
CA ILE A 410 9.93 20.18 12.71
C ILE A 410 10.06 21.71 12.58
N THR A 411 8.95 22.45 12.67
CA THR A 411 8.95 23.93 12.55
C THR A 411 9.61 24.62 13.73
N SER A 412 9.88 23.90 14.82
CA SER A 412 10.70 24.39 15.94
C SER A 412 12.09 24.88 15.51
N PHE A 413 12.64 24.30 14.43
CA PHE A 413 13.92 24.72 13.85
C PHE A 413 13.88 26.05 13.09
N ASN A 414 12.71 26.65 12.85
CA ASN A 414 12.60 27.97 12.17
C ASN A 414 13.26 29.12 12.94
N THR A 415 13.54 28.93 14.24
CA THR A 415 14.29 29.91 15.05
C THR A 415 15.79 29.86 14.78
N GLU A 416 16.28 28.76 14.21
CA GLU A 416 17.71 28.50 13.97
C GLU A 416 18.06 28.39 12.48
N ILE A 417 17.10 28.03 11.63
CA ILE A 417 17.24 27.85 10.18
C ILE A 417 16.31 28.86 9.51
N ASN A 418 16.86 29.69 8.63
CA ASN A 418 16.06 30.64 7.87
C ASN A 418 15.38 29.94 6.68
N ILE A 419 14.06 29.79 6.77
CA ILE A 419 13.22 29.19 5.72
C ILE A 419 12.70 30.20 4.69
N ASP A 420 13.09 31.47 4.79
CA ASP A 420 12.63 32.50 3.87
C ASP A 420 13.24 32.34 2.47
N TYR A 421 12.45 32.73 1.48
CA TYR A 421 12.82 32.77 0.08
C TYR A 421 12.94 34.22 -0.38
N GLU A 422 14.16 34.75 -0.32
CA GLU A 422 14.40 36.14 -0.71
C GLU A 422 14.82 36.22 -2.18
N ILE A 423 14.05 36.91 -3.02
CA ILE A 423 14.49 37.27 -4.37
C ILE A 423 15.34 38.54 -4.27
N LEU A 424 16.61 38.44 -4.65
CA LEU A 424 17.54 39.57 -4.59
C LEU A 424 17.35 40.50 -5.80
N SER A 425 17.43 41.80 -5.55
CA SER A 425 17.46 42.81 -6.59
C SER A 425 18.82 42.85 -7.30
N GLU A 426 18.86 43.24 -8.59
CA GLU A 426 20.11 43.19 -9.36
C GLU A 426 21.17 44.20 -8.88
N ASP A 427 20.79 45.23 -8.14
CA ASP A 427 21.70 46.23 -7.56
C ASP A 427 22.53 45.69 -6.38
N VAL A 428 22.08 44.63 -5.70
CA VAL A 428 22.84 43.98 -4.62
C VAL A 428 23.75 42.86 -5.11
N LEU A 429 23.66 42.51 -6.40
CA LEU A 429 24.50 41.49 -7.03
C LEU A 429 25.86 42.06 -7.45
N THR A 430 26.90 41.26 -7.32
CA THR A 430 28.21 41.59 -7.86
C THR A 430 28.18 41.58 -9.38
N ILE A 431 29.12 42.31 -10.01
CA ILE A 431 29.23 42.35 -11.48
C ILE A 431 29.36 40.93 -12.06
N LYS A 432 30.11 40.03 -11.41
CA LYS A 432 30.26 38.64 -11.88
C LYS A 432 28.94 37.87 -11.86
N GLU A 433 28.16 38.00 -10.79
CA GLU A 433 26.84 37.37 -10.65
C GLU A 433 25.86 37.91 -11.72
N ILE A 434 25.86 39.22 -11.97
CA ILE A 434 25.06 39.85 -13.03
C ILE A 434 25.42 39.28 -14.41
N LEU A 435 26.72 39.15 -14.71
CA LEU A 435 27.17 38.61 -16.00
C LEU A 435 26.83 37.12 -16.15
N MET A 436 26.88 36.35 -15.05
CA MET A 436 26.47 34.94 -15.04
C MET A 436 24.96 34.83 -15.28
N LEU A 437 24.15 35.60 -14.57
CA LEU A 437 22.70 35.67 -14.73
C LEU A 437 22.31 36.05 -16.17
N LYS A 438 23.01 37.02 -16.78
CA LYS A 438 22.84 37.37 -18.20
C LYS A 438 23.15 36.19 -19.13
N SER A 439 24.17 35.40 -18.83
CA SER A 439 24.49 34.19 -19.60
C SER A 439 23.39 33.13 -19.48
N ILE A 440 22.90 32.89 -18.27
CA ILE A 440 21.82 31.94 -17.99
C ILE A 440 20.54 32.34 -18.74
N ARG A 441 20.08 33.58 -18.55
CA ARG A 441 18.87 34.11 -19.22
C ARG A 441 18.94 34.08 -20.74
N LYS A 442 20.13 34.19 -21.33
CA LYS A 442 20.30 34.09 -22.79
C LYS A 442 20.08 32.67 -23.30
N HIS A 443 20.29 31.66 -22.47
CA HIS A 443 20.36 30.25 -22.87
C HIS A 443 19.27 29.36 -22.25
N GLU A 444 18.54 29.83 -21.23
CA GLU A 444 17.46 29.08 -20.58
C GLU A 444 16.40 28.58 -21.59
N GLY A 445 16.05 29.40 -22.59
CA GLY A 445 15.02 29.02 -23.57
C GLY A 445 15.42 27.85 -24.46
N LYS A 446 16.70 27.43 -24.45
CA LYS A 446 17.13 26.18 -25.08
C LYS A 446 16.81 24.96 -24.21
N ILE A 447 16.95 25.06 -22.89
CA ILE A 447 16.59 24.00 -21.94
C ILE A 447 15.08 23.73 -22.05
N ARG A 448 14.29 24.80 -22.11
CA ARG A 448 12.84 24.74 -22.32
C ARG A 448 12.45 24.03 -23.62
N LYS A 449 13.13 24.35 -24.73
CA LYS A 449 12.87 23.70 -26.03
C LYS A 449 13.14 22.20 -25.99
N ILE A 450 14.18 21.77 -25.27
CA ILE A 450 14.46 20.35 -25.06
C ILE A 450 13.32 19.73 -24.24
N LEU A 451 12.93 20.33 -23.12
CA LEU A 451 11.84 19.80 -22.30
C LEU A 451 10.53 19.63 -23.10
N ASN A 452 10.18 20.61 -23.93
CA ASN A 452 8.98 20.58 -24.77
C ASN A 452 9.08 19.55 -25.93
N SER A 453 10.25 19.00 -26.24
CA SER A 453 10.34 17.90 -27.22
C SER A 453 10.04 16.53 -26.62
N TYR A 454 10.07 16.41 -25.29
CA TYR A 454 9.79 15.17 -24.55
C TYR A 454 8.45 15.20 -23.80
N SER A 455 7.80 16.36 -23.73
CA SER A 455 6.53 16.51 -23.02
C SER A 455 5.59 17.42 -23.79
N SER A 456 4.28 17.18 -23.66
CA SER A 456 3.23 18.11 -24.09
C SER A 456 3.07 19.29 -23.14
N LEU A 457 3.98 19.46 -22.17
CA LEU A 457 3.97 20.57 -21.24
C LEU A 457 4.35 21.84 -22.00
N ASP A 458 3.40 22.77 -22.12
CA ASP A 458 3.68 24.10 -22.64
C ASP A 458 4.29 24.95 -21.52
N SER A 459 5.55 24.64 -21.18
CA SER A 459 6.27 25.36 -20.15
C SER A 459 6.36 26.85 -20.53
N THR A 460 5.78 27.70 -19.68
CA THR A 460 5.78 29.16 -19.85
C THR A 460 7.20 29.71 -19.71
N ILE A 461 7.48 30.84 -20.35
CA ILE A 461 8.76 31.52 -20.17
C ILE A 461 8.80 32.08 -18.74
N ARG A 462 9.74 31.60 -17.93
CA ARG A 462 9.94 32.07 -16.54
C ARG A 462 11.11 33.03 -16.46
N LYS A 463 10.96 34.06 -15.62
CA LYS A 463 12.04 35.01 -15.37
C LYS A 463 13.04 34.39 -14.39
N ILE A 464 14.31 34.31 -14.79
CA ILE A 464 15.37 33.80 -13.90
C ILE A 464 15.86 34.90 -12.98
N HIS A 465 15.85 34.64 -11.67
CA HIS A 465 16.31 35.50 -10.61
C HIS A 465 17.47 34.86 -9.83
N VAL A 466 18.20 35.69 -9.09
CA VAL A 466 19.10 35.21 -8.02
C VAL A 466 18.37 35.46 -6.71
N GLY A 467 18.35 34.46 -5.84
CA GLY A 467 17.76 34.57 -4.53
C GLY A 467 18.74 34.17 -3.43
N LYS A 468 18.25 34.19 -2.19
CA LYS A 468 18.95 33.68 -1.01
C LYS A 468 18.00 32.78 -0.22
N SER A 469 18.40 31.54 0.02
CA SER A 469 17.68 30.57 0.86
C SER A 469 18.65 29.63 1.58
N GLU A 470 18.37 29.24 2.82
CA GLU A 470 19.18 28.25 3.54
C GLU A 470 18.72 26.80 3.30
N VAL A 471 17.52 26.63 2.75
CA VAL A 471 16.83 25.34 2.56
C VAL A 471 16.66 24.93 1.09
N ALA A 472 17.09 25.76 0.14
CA ALA A 472 16.88 25.53 -1.29
C ALA A 472 18.07 25.95 -2.16
N GLU A 473 18.43 25.11 -3.13
CA GLU A 473 19.39 25.46 -4.20
C GLU A 473 18.74 26.31 -5.30
N ALA A 474 17.46 26.06 -5.57
CA ALA A 474 16.55 26.89 -6.36
C ALA A 474 15.09 26.63 -5.94
N TRP A 475 14.20 27.52 -6.39
CA TRP A 475 12.75 27.41 -6.24
C TRP A 475 12.03 28.17 -7.36
N THR A 476 10.76 27.84 -7.57
CA THR A 476 9.90 28.39 -8.62
C THR A 476 8.45 28.47 -8.15
N ASP A 477 7.69 29.43 -8.70
CA ASP A 477 6.24 29.44 -8.54
C ASP A 477 5.51 28.55 -9.57
N GLY A 478 6.26 27.86 -10.44
CA GLY A 478 5.71 27.02 -11.50
C GLY A 478 5.21 27.79 -12.73
N GLU A 479 5.15 29.12 -12.68
CA GLU A 479 4.45 29.93 -13.70
C GLU A 479 5.26 31.12 -14.21
N THR A 480 5.83 31.93 -13.31
CA THR A 480 6.36 33.25 -13.64
C THR A 480 7.87 33.37 -13.43
N TYR A 481 8.46 32.64 -12.48
CA TYR A 481 9.87 32.82 -12.13
C TYR A 481 10.57 31.55 -11.67
N ILE A 482 11.90 31.54 -11.81
CA ILE A 482 12.80 30.58 -11.16
C ILE A 482 13.88 31.39 -10.45
N ALA A 483 14.07 31.19 -9.16
CA ALA A 483 15.13 31.82 -8.38
C ALA A 483 16.23 30.79 -8.07
N ILE A 484 17.48 31.14 -8.34
CA ILE A 484 18.65 30.31 -8.04
C ILE A 484 19.33 30.88 -6.80
N ASP A 485 19.63 30.06 -5.80
CA ASP A 485 20.35 30.51 -4.61
C ASP A 485 21.73 31.07 -4.96
N ARG A 486 22.08 32.20 -4.34
CA ARG A 486 23.33 32.91 -4.55
C ARG A 486 24.55 32.03 -4.26
N GLY A 487 24.50 31.19 -3.24
CA GLY A 487 25.57 30.24 -2.91
C GLY A 487 25.82 29.24 -4.04
N TYR A 488 24.75 28.74 -4.67
CA TYR A 488 24.84 27.84 -5.82
C TYR A 488 25.46 28.50 -7.05
N LEU A 489 25.19 29.79 -7.24
CA LEU A 489 25.74 30.62 -8.32
C LEU A 489 27.24 30.92 -8.13
N VAL A 490 27.69 31.15 -6.90
CA VAL A 490 29.07 31.56 -6.57
C VAL A 490 30.05 30.39 -6.42
N ALA A 491 29.59 29.20 -5.97
CA ALA A 491 30.40 28.00 -5.81
C ALA A 491 30.88 27.35 -7.14
N SER A 492 30.71 28.07 -8.25
CA SER A 492 30.53 27.50 -9.58
C SER A 492 31.46 28.15 -10.62
N PHE A 493 32.64 27.55 -10.88
CA PHE A 493 33.56 27.99 -11.94
C PHE A 493 33.72 26.93 -13.04
N GLY A 494 33.41 27.31 -14.29
CA GLY A 494 33.66 26.50 -15.49
C GLY A 494 32.43 25.82 -16.07
N THR A 495 32.63 25.03 -17.14
CA THR A 495 31.53 24.36 -17.86
C THR A 495 30.78 23.35 -16.99
N ALA A 496 31.46 22.68 -16.06
CA ALA A 496 30.82 21.76 -15.11
C ALA A 496 29.78 22.47 -14.22
N SER A 497 30.02 23.74 -13.89
CA SER A 497 29.09 24.54 -13.11
C SER A 497 27.87 24.98 -13.91
N PHE A 498 28.05 25.43 -15.15
CA PHE A 498 26.91 25.68 -16.02
C PHE A 498 26.10 24.42 -16.31
N MET A 499 26.74 23.24 -16.29
CA MET A 499 26.03 21.96 -16.39
C MET A 499 25.15 21.71 -15.15
N LYS A 500 25.66 21.96 -13.94
CA LYS A 500 24.85 21.92 -12.71
C LYS A 500 23.65 22.87 -12.79
N ILE A 501 23.88 24.10 -13.21
CA ILE A 501 22.81 25.10 -13.43
C ILE A 501 21.81 24.63 -14.50
N CYS A 502 22.26 23.99 -15.58
CA CYS A 502 21.34 23.45 -16.60
C CYS A 502 20.45 22.34 -16.04
N ASN A 503 21.00 21.44 -15.22
CA ASN A 503 20.21 20.40 -14.55
C ASN A 503 19.23 20.99 -13.53
N LEU A 504 19.67 21.98 -12.75
CA LEU A 504 18.83 22.68 -11.80
C LEU A 504 17.67 23.40 -12.51
N LEU A 505 17.96 24.17 -13.56
CA LEU A 505 16.91 24.82 -14.35
C LEU A 505 15.96 23.82 -15.00
N LEU A 506 16.46 22.68 -15.48
CA LEU A 506 15.60 21.62 -16.01
C LEU A 506 14.67 21.08 -14.92
N HIS A 507 15.19 20.82 -13.72
CA HIS A 507 14.40 20.40 -12.56
C HIS A 507 13.27 21.40 -12.27
N GLU A 508 13.62 22.68 -12.12
CA GLU A 508 12.64 23.74 -11.84
C GLU A 508 11.59 23.90 -12.95
N TYR A 509 11.99 23.75 -14.22
CA TYR A 509 11.05 23.83 -15.34
C TYR A 509 10.04 22.68 -15.40
N ILE A 510 10.33 21.53 -14.78
CA ILE A 510 9.38 20.41 -14.71
C ILE A 510 8.31 20.66 -13.64
N HIS A 511 8.62 21.41 -12.58
CA HIS A 511 7.62 21.80 -11.58
C HIS A 511 6.53 22.67 -12.21
N LEU A 512 5.27 22.28 -12.02
CA LEU A 512 4.07 22.97 -12.54
C LEU A 512 3.35 23.81 -11.47
N GLY A 513 3.89 23.86 -10.25
CA GLY A 513 3.35 24.63 -9.13
C GLY A 513 4.46 25.16 -8.22
N ASN A 514 4.08 25.89 -7.17
CA ASN A 514 5.01 26.42 -6.18
C ASN A 514 5.67 25.30 -5.36
N ASP A 515 7.00 25.30 -5.28
CA ASP A 515 7.83 24.29 -4.61
C ASP A 515 8.61 24.83 -3.38
N GLU A 516 8.27 26.03 -2.89
CA GLU A 516 8.89 26.70 -1.74
C GLU A 516 8.70 25.93 -0.41
N LYS A 517 7.77 24.99 -0.30
CA LYS A 517 7.55 24.23 0.94
C LYS A 517 7.73 22.73 0.79
N THR A 518 7.17 22.17 -0.29
CA THR A 518 7.25 20.74 -0.57
C THR A 518 7.70 20.54 -2.01
N HIS A 519 8.70 19.70 -2.21
CA HIS A 519 9.27 19.41 -3.53
C HIS A 519 8.91 17.97 -3.94
N VAL A 520 7.60 17.66 -3.92
CA VAL A 520 7.12 16.30 -4.17
C VAL A 520 7.34 15.92 -5.63
N HIS A 521 8.06 14.83 -5.86
CA HIS A 521 8.28 14.26 -7.18
C HIS A 521 7.39 13.04 -7.41
N ASN A 522 6.50 13.09 -8.39
CA ASN A 522 5.73 11.93 -8.84
C ASN A 522 6.50 11.10 -9.88
N ALA A 523 5.96 9.94 -10.27
CA ALA A 523 6.59 9.09 -11.28
C ALA A 523 6.82 9.84 -12.61
N ASP A 524 5.85 10.66 -13.04
CA ASP A 524 5.94 11.46 -14.26
C ASP A 524 7.09 12.46 -14.22
N PHE A 525 7.32 13.10 -13.06
CA PHE A 525 8.45 14.00 -12.84
C PHE A 525 9.77 13.26 -13.06
N PHE A 526 9.95 12.11 -12.40
CA PHE A 526 11.17 11.32 -12.52
C PHE A 526 11.38 10.79 -13.92
N GLU A 527 10.34 10.26 -14.56
CA GLU A 527 10.42 9.75 -15.93
C GLU A 527 10.80 10.87 -16.91
N LEU A 528 10.19 12.05 -16.79
CA LEU A 528 10.49 13.18 -17.66
C LEU A 528 11.89 13.75 -17.40
N PHE A 529 12.27 13.93 -16.13
CA PHE A 529 13.60 14.39 -15.77
C PHE A 529 14.67 13.40 -16.25
N HIS A 530 14.46 12.09 -16.06
CA HIS A 530 15.35 11.05 -16.56
C HIS A 530 15.38 11.01 -18.09
N ALA A 531 14.24 11.09 -18.77
CA ALA A 531 14.18 11.11 -20.22
C ALA A 531 15.02 12.28 -20.76
N VAL A 532 14.82 13.49 -20.24
CA VAL A 532 15.53 14.68 -20.73
C VAL A 532 17.00 14.70 -20.32
N SER A 533 17.34 14.23 -19.11
CA SER A 533 18.72 14.21 -18.60
C SER A 533 19.57 13.05 -19.14
N GLN A 534 18.99 11.88 -19.43
CA GLN A 534 19.71 10.66 -19.86
C GLN A 534 19.70 10.41 -21.38
N HIS A 535 18.74 10.94 -22.18
CA HIS A 535 18.74 10.71 -23.64
C HIS A 535 19.96 11.28 -24.37
N HIS A 536 20.77 12.07 -23.67
CA HIS A 536 22.10 12.47 -24.09
C HIS A 536 23.08 12.01 -23.02
N LEU A 537 23.74 10.86 -23.22
CA LEU A 537 24.93 10.49 -22.47
C LEU A 537 25.91 11.67 -22.50
N THR A 538 25.92 12.47 -21.45
CA THR A 538 26.66 13.73 -21.35
C THR A 538 28.15 13.42 -21.25
N ARG A 539 28.76 13.20 -22.42
CA ARG A 539 30.19 12.97 -22.57
C ARG A 539 30.82 14.31 -22.92
N TYR A 540 30.99 15.17 -21.92
CA TYR A 540 32.00 16.20 -22.07
C TYR A 540 33.38 15.57 -21.78
N LYS A 541 34.31 15.78 -22.70
CA LYS A 541 35.71 15.39 -22.47
C LYS A 541 36.44 16.61 -21.94
N SER A 542 37.15 16.43 -20.83
CA SER A 542 38.06 17.44 -20.27
C SER A 542 39.49 17.09 -20.64
N ARG A 543 40.22 17.99 -21.31
CA ARG A 543 41.69 17.86 -21.46
C ARG A 543 42.36 18.86 -20.53
N ILE A 544 43.35 18.42 -19.76
CA ILE A 544 44.21 19.28 -18.95
C ILE A 544 45.46 19.63 -19.77
N SER A 545 45.81 20.90 -19.86
CA SER A 545 47.09 21.39 -20.38
C SER A 545 47.76 22.30 -19.36
N TYR A 546 49.08 22.34 -19.31
CA TYR A 546 49.81 23.26 -18.43
C TYR A 546 50.31 24.46 -19.22
N HIS A 547 49.99 25.67 -18.76
CA HIS A 547 50.56 26.92 -19.25
C HIS A 547 51.11 27.70 -18.06
N ASP A 548 52.42 28.01 -18.09
CA ASP A 548 53.14 28.68 -17.00
C ASP A 548 52.94 27.97 -15.63
N ASP A 549 53.15 26.64 -15.59
CA ASP A 549 52.99 25.79 -14.40
C ASP A 549 51.59 25.76 -13.76
N GLU A 550 50.55 26.22 -14.47
CA GLU A 550 49.16 26.18 -14.03
C GLU A 550 48.25 25.29 -14.91
N GLU A 551 47.33 24.55 -14.29
CA GLU A 551 46.37 23.67 -14.96
C GLU A 551 45.29 24.45 -15.72
N CYS A 552 45.17 24.20 -17.02
CA CYS A 552 44.11 24.71 -17.89
C CYS A 552 43.20 23.56 -18.33
N TYR A 553 41.88 23.73 -18.15
CA TYR A 553 40.86 22.73 -18.48
C TYR A 553 40.14 23.06 -19.78
N HIS A 554 40.07 22.10 -20.70
CA HIS A 554 39.43 22.26 -22.01
C HIS A 554 38.21 21.33 -22.13
N TYR A 555 37.03 21.89 -22.39
CA TYR A 555 35.76 21.13 -22.45
C TYR A 555 35.20 21.08 -23.88
N TYR A 556 34.80 19.90 -24.36
CA TYR A 556 34.06 19.72 -25.62
C TYR A 556 33.00 18.60 -25.54
N SER A 557 31.90 18.74 -26.29
CA SER A 557 30.85 17.71 -26.43
C SER A 557 30.83 17.17 -27.87
N LYS A 558 30.58 15.86 -28.01
CA LYS A 558 30.33 15.19 -29.31
C LYS A 558 28.83 15.03 -29.61
N ASP A 559 27.98 15.52 -28.73
CA ASP A 559 26.53 15.30 -28.76
C ASP A 559 25.84 16.29 -29.69
N ASP A 560 24.59 16.00 -30.07
CA ASP A 560 23.76 16.89 -30.89
C ASP A 560 23.68 18.30 -30.29
N ARG A 561 23.42 19.29 -31.15
CA ARG A 561 23.42 20.73 -30.81
C ARG A 561 22.42 21.13 -29.70
N ASP A 562 21.54 20.21 -29.32
CA ASP A 562 20.46 20.39 -28.36
C ASP A 562 20.63 19.54 -27.09
N SER A 563 21.87 19.19 -26.69
CA SER A 563 22.13 18.57 -25.37
C SER A 563 22.36 19.60 -24.26
N LEU A 564 22.07 19.24 -23.00
CA LEU A 564 22.38 20.08 -21.83
C LEU A 564 23.87 20.45 -21.75
N SER A 565 24.77 19.54 -22.14
CA SER A 565 26.21 19.82 -22.23
C SER A 565 26.56 20.87 -23.29
N HIS A 566 25.88 20.85 -24.44
CA HIS A 566 26.06 21.87 -25.47
C HIS A 566 25.56 23.25 -24.98
N ILE A 567 24.43 23.28 -24.26
CA ILE A 567 23.91 24.50 -23.64
C ILE A 567 24.87 25.04 -22.60
N ALA A 568 25.39 24.19 -21.71
CA ALA A 568 26.38 24.56 -20.70
C ALA A 568 27.64 25.17 -21.35
N LEU A 569 28.16 24.57 -22.42
CA LEU A 569 29.28 25.12 -23.20
C LEU A 569 28.95 26.50 -23.80
N ALA A 570 27.74 26.67 -24.33
CA ALA A 570 27.30 27.96 -24.86
C ALA A 570 27.17 29.03 -23.78
N MET A 571 26.66 28.67 -22.59
CA MET A 571 26.64 29.53 -21.40
C MET A 571 28.05 29.92 -20.96
N THR A 572 28.99 28.97 -20.91
CA THR A 572 30.39 29.27 -20.59
C THR A 572 30.98 30.27 -21.58
N ARG A 573 30.81 30.05 -22.90
CA ARG A 573 31.30 30.96 -23.94
C ARG A 573 30.67 32.35 -23.83
N THR A 574 29.37 32.45 -23.61
CA THR A 574 28.70 33.75 -23.42
C THR A 574 29.26 34.46 -22.18
N TYR A 575 29.47 33.75 -21.08
CA TYR A 575 30.02 34.32 -19.85
C TYR A 575 31.45 34.84 -20.03
N ILE A 576 32.34 34.09 -20.70
CA ILE A 576 33.70 34.53 -21.04
C ILE A 576 33.66 35.84 -21.82
N ASN A 577 32.88 35.89 -22.91
CA ASN A 577 32.75 37.09 -23.74
C ASN A 577 32.23 38.30 -22.93
N LEU A 578 31.33 38.06 -21.98
CA LEU A 578 30.82 39.10 -21.10
C LEU A 578 31.88 39.60 -20.13
N LEU A 579 32.71 38.72 -19.56
CA LEU A 579 33.83 39.11 -18.69
C LEU A 579 34.84 39.98 -19.45
N GLU A 580 35.25 39.54 -20.64
CA GLU A 580 36.22 40.26 -21.49
C GLU A 580 35.72 41.65 -21.88
N LYS A 581 34.45 41.76 -22.31
CA LYS A 581 33.82 43.05 -22.66
C LYS A 581 33.74 44.03 -21.49
N ASN A 582 33.72 43.54 -20.25
CA ASN A 582 33.68 44.36 -19.05
C ASN A 582 35.08 44.57 -18.44
N GLY A 583 36.16 44.19 -19.13
CA GLY A 583 37.53 44.34 -18.64
C GLY A 583 37.88 43.45 -17.45
N ILE A 584 37.08 42.40 -17.19
CA ILE A 584 37.29 41.48 -16.07
C ILE A 584 38.17 40.33 -16.55
N ARG A 585 39.28 40.08 -15.84
CA ARG A 585 40.18 38.96 -16.14
C ARG A 585 39.43 37.63 -16.10
N VAL A 586 39.45 36.90 -17.21
CA VAL A 586 38.90 35.55 -17.31
C VAL A 586 39.73 34.61 -16.42
N PRO A 587 39.13 33.88 -15.48
CA PRO A 587 39.86 32.88 -14.70
C PRO A 587 40.50 31.83 -15.61
N LYS A 588 41.75 31.45 -15.37
CA LYS A 588 42.45 30.44 -16.18
C LYS A 588 41.76 29.06 -16.17
N SER A 589 40.97 28.77 -15.14
CA SER A 589 40.09 27.59 -15.04
C SER A 589 38.89 27.61 -16.01
N LEU A 590 38.68 28.70 -16.75
CA LEU A 590 37.48 28.96 -17.55
C LEU A 590 37.84 29.13 -19.04
N GLN A 591 38.46 28.09 -19.63
CA GLN A 591 38.83 28.04 -21.05
C GLN A 591 37.93 27.03 -21.82
N VAL A 592 37.44 27.42 -23.00
CA VAL A 592 36.60 26.57 -23.86
C VAL A 592 37.23 26.49 -25.25
N LEU A 593 37.63 25.31 -25.72
CA LEU A 593 38.16 25.15 -27.08
C LEU A 593 37.05 25.28 -28.14
N SER A 594 37.41 25.82 -29.29
CA SER A 594 36.57 25.79 -30.49
C SER A 594 36.67 24.43 -31.19
N SER A 595 35.63 24.07 -31.96
CA SER A 595 35.61 22.84 -32.77
C SER A 595 36.67 22.82 -33.88
N GLU A 596 37.12 23.99 -34.33
CA GLU A 596 38.15 24.13 -35.37
C GLU A 596 39.56 23.84 -34.84
N ALA A 597 39.83 24.09 -33.54
CA ALA A 597 41.10 23.79 -32.90
C ALA A 597 41.38 22.27 -32.77
N LEU A 598 40.34 21.42 -32.87
CA LEU A 598 40.47 19.95 -32.81
C LEU A 598 41.10 19.34 -34.09
N GLY A 599 41.06 20.06 -35.22
CA GLY A 599 41.60 19.58 -36.50
C GLY A 599 43.13 19.61 -36.61
N VAL A 600 43.80 20.37 -35.75
CA VAL A 600 45.24 20.65 -35.83
C VAL A 600 46.08 19.75 -34.92
N ILE A 601 45.45 18.86 -34.14
CA ILE A 601 46.12 18.08 -33.09
C ILE A 601 46.51 16.66 -33.59
N PRO A 602 47.78 16.22 -33.42
CA PRO A 602 48.27 14.91 -33.86
C PRO A 602 47.47 13.74 -33.28
N LYS A 603 47.28 12.69 -34.07
CA LYS A 603 46.47 11.50 -33.74
C LYS A 603 46.87 10.80 -32.43
N ASN A 604 48.13 10.94 -32.05
CA ASN A 604 48.80 10.17 -30.99
C ASN A 604 48.54 10.75 -29.58
N GLU A 605 47.96 11.96 -29.50
CA GLU A 605 47.58 12.61 -28.24
C GLU A 605 46.08 12.49 -27.93
N ARG A 606 45.31 11.78 -28.77
CA ARG A 606 43.86 11.60 -28.62
C ARG A 606 43.46 10.58 -27.54
N ASP A 607 44.40 9.77 -27.06
CA ASP A 607 44.12 8.62 -26.17
C ASP A 607 44.23 8.93 -24.67
N LYS A 608 44.39 10.21 -24.27
CA LYS A 608 44.37 10.66 -22.85
C LYS A 608 43.05 11.33 -22.45
N ASP A 609 41.92 10.86 -22.98
CA ASP A 609 40.61 11.38 -22.62
C ASP A 609 40.19 10.89 -21.23
N SER A 610 40.09 11.80 -20.25
CA SER A 610 39.41 11.53 -18.98
C SER A 610 37.90 11.77 -19.15
N TYR A 611 37.12 10.73 -18.87
CA TYR A 611 35.67 10.82 -18.82
C TYR A 611 35.27 11.40 -17.46
N VAL A 612 34.74 12.61 -17.42
CA VAL A 612 34.00 13.07 -16.24
C VAL A 612 32.53 12.83 -16.52
N VAL A 613 32.04 11.67 -16.08
CA VAL A 613 30.61 11.50 -15.87
C VAL A 613 30.29 12.41 -14.69
N ALA A 614 29.76 13.59 -14.96
CA ALA A 614 29.03 14.32 -13.94
C ALA A 614 27.90 13.39 -13.54
N HIS A 615 28.09 12.63 -12.46
CA HIS A 615 26.98 12.00 -11.77
C HIS A 615 26.10 13.17 -11.38
N GLY A 616 25.03 13.36 -12.16
CA GLY A 616 23.98 14.30 -11.80
C GLY A 616 23.63 13.99 -10.37
N ILE A 617 23.79 15.00 -9.51
CA ILE A 617 23.28 15.06 -8.14
C ILE A 617 23.21 13.65 -7.53
N GLN A 618 24.34 13.15 -7.01
CA GLN A 618 24.26 12.12 -5.99
C GLN A 618 23.36 12.72 -4.90
N VAL A 619 22.22 12.08 -4.66
CA VAL A 619 21.08 12.50 -3.83
C VAL A 619 19.96 13.22 -4.62
N LEU A 620 19.19 12.45 -5.38
CA LEU A 620 17.73 12.58 -5.44
C LEU A 620 17.12 11.22 -5.15
#